data_AF-A0A355IR32-F1
#
_entry.id   AF-A0A355IR32-F1
#
_cell.length_a   1.000
_cell.length_b   1.000
_cell.length_c   1.000
_cell.angle_alpha   90.00
_cell.angle_beta   90.00
_cell.angle_gamma   90.00
#
_symmetry.space_group_name_H-M   'P 1'
#
loop_
_entity.id
_entity.type
_entity.pdbx_description
1 polymer ?
#
loop_
_entity_poly.entity_id
_entity_poly.type
_entity_poly.pdbx_seq_one_letter_code
_entity_poly.pdbx_strand_id
1 'polypeptide(L)'
;MDNKNNVPNFRHIAAELKANASRYAASESVKFFKDSFVKGGFTDVAFMKWAQTNNPLAGKHTMYKSGNLMRGVHKESATISKVVVVNNEPHADIHNSGGTITVTAQMKKFFWAKYYEQVGKVTTNKQGAVSLNKTNRAIGAKAMFCKRMALMPVGSKIKIPKRQFMGNSAALMKDFDSWFANTVRTQVEPQFNNPTVNITVTDI
;
A
#
# COMPACT_ATOMS: atom_id res chain seq x y z
N MET A 1 33.86 45.80 -21.12
CA MET A 1 33.41 44.38 -21.22
C MET A 1 32.04 44.32 -20.59
N ASP A 2 31.01 43.98 -21.38
CA ASP A 2 29.63 43.87 -20.90
C ASP A 2 29.50 42.69 -19.93
N ASN A 3 29.68 42.95 -18.64
CA ASN A 3 29.30 42.01 -17.59
C ASN A 3 27.77 41.95 -17.55
N LYS A 4 27.19 41.06 -18.36
CA LYS A 4 25.77 40.75 -18.31
C LYS A 4 25.47 40.06 -16.97
N ASN A 5 24.60 40.67 -16.18
CA ASN A 5 24.12 40.11 -14.92
C ASN A 5 23.50 38.73 -15.16
N ASN A 6 23.89 37.73 -14.36
CA ASN A 6 23.29 36.39 -14.44
C ASN A 6 21.98 36.38 -13.64
N VAL A 7 20.90 36.91 -14.24
CA VAL A 7 19.58 36.93 -13.60
C VAL A 7 19.01 35.50 -13.59
N PRO A 8 18.62 34.96 -12.43
CA PRO A 8 18.00 33.64 -12.36
C PRO A 8 16.75 33.57 -13.24
N ASN A 9 16.61 32.50 -14.02
CA ASN A 9 15.42 32.28 -14.83
C ASN A 9 14.28 31.69 -13.99
N PHE A 10 13.63 32.55 -13.20
CA PHE A 10 12.53 32.15 -12.30
C PHE A 10 11.37 31.44 -13.01
N ARG A 11 11.10 31.76 -14.27
CA ARG A 11 10.05 31.09 -15.06
C ARG A 11 10.39 29.63 -15.33
N HIS A 12 11.65 29.34 -15.64
CA HIS A 12 12.12 27.97 -15.85
C HIS A 12 12.01 27.15 -14.56
N ILE A 13 12.48 27.70 -13.44
CA ILE A 13 12.41 27.05 -12.13
C ILE A 13 10.95 26.75 -11.74
N ALA A 14 10.05 27.73 -11.90
CA ALA A 14 8.63 27.53 -11.61
C ALA A 14 8.01 26.43 -12.50
N ALA A 15 8.37 26.38 -13.78
CA ALA A 15 7.91 25.34 -14.69
C ALA A 15 8.42 23.94 -14.28
N GLU A 16 9.68 23.84 -13.88
CA GLU A 16 10.29 22.61 -13.40
C GLU A 16 9.65 22.12 -12.09
N LEU A 17 9.48 23.00 -11.10
CA LEU A 17 8.80 22.70 -9.85
C LEU A 17 7.39 22.16 -10.09
N LYS A 18 6.63 22.82 -10.98
CA LYS A 18 5.27 22.41 -11.35
C LYS A 18 5.25 21.04 -12.04
N ALA A 19 6.20 20.77 -12.93
CA ALA A 19 6.29 19.49 -13.62
C ALA A 19 6.71 18.35 -12.68
N ASN A 20 7.61 18.61 -11.74
CA ASN A 20 8.10 17.62 -10.79
C ASN A 20 7.12 17.34 -9.65
N ALA A 21 6.27 18.31 -9.27
CA ALA A 21 5.27 18.15 -8.22
C ALA A 21 4.30 16.98 -8.48
N SER A 22 3.74 16.88 -9.69
CA SER A 22 2.81 15.79 -10.03
C SER A 22 3.51 14.42 -10.02
N ARG A 23 4.75 14.37 -10.52
CA ARG A 23 5.58 13.16 -10.53
C ARG A 23 5.95 12.70 -9.12
N TYR A 24 6.31 13.65 -8.27
CA TYR A 24 6.61 13.40 -6.86
C TYR A 24 5.36 12.90 -6.13
N ALA A 25 4.25 13.65 -6.21
CA ALA A 25 3.00 13.28 -5.57
C ALA A 25 2.54 11.87 -5.95
N ALA A 26 2.64 11.49 -7.23
CA ALA A 26 2.31 10.13 -7.70
C ALA A 26 3.24 9.07 -7.10
N SER A 27 4.55 9.32 -7.12
CA SER A 27 5.56 8.36 -6.65
C SER A 27 5.48 8.17 -5.13
N GLU A 28 5.34 9.27 -4.39
CA GLU A 28 5.23 9.25 -2.94
C GLU A 28 3.88 8.68 -2.49
N SER A 29 2.77 8.94 -3.19
CA SER A 29 1.49 8.26 -2.91
C SER A 29 1.61 6.75 -3.02
N VAL A 30 2.22 6.24 -4.11
CA VAL A 30 2.42 4.79 -4.29
C VAL A 30 3.29 4.22 -3.18
N LYS A 31 4.37 4.92 -2.81
CA LYS A 31 5.26 4.52 -1.71
C LYS A 31 4.51 4.48 -0.37
N PHE A 32 3.75 5.52 -0.05
CA PHE A 32 2.96 5.64 1.17
C PHE A 32 1.96 4.49 1.34
N PHE A 33 1.23 4.18 0.26
CA PHE A 33 0.27 3.07 0.28
C PHE A 33 0.96 1.70 0.35
N LYS A 34 2.12 1.53 -0.28
CA LYS A 34 2.92 0.29 -0.13
C LYS A 34 3.47 0.13 1.29
N ASP A 35 3.90 1.22 1.90
CA ASP A 35 4.38 1.25 3.28
C ASP A 35 3.30 0.84 4.30
N SER A 36 2.02 1.07 3.98
CA SER A 36 0.90 0.56 4.78
C SER A 36 0.91 -0.97 4.91
N PHE A 37 1.34 -1.71 3.88
CA PHE A 37 1.49 -3.17 3.95
C PHE A 37 2.67 -3.60 4.81
N VAL A 38 3.77 -2.87 4.75
CA VAL A 38 4.96 -3.14 5.58
C VAL A 38 4.63 -2.93 7.05
N LYS A 39 3.93 -1.84 7.37
CA LYS A 39 3.48 -1.51 8.74
C LYS A 39 2.30 -2.36 9.21
N GLY A 40 1.53 -2.93 8.29
CA GLY A 40 0.32 -3.71 8.58
C GLY A 40 -0.82 -2.83 9.11
N GLY A 41 -0.99 -1.65 8.53
CA GLY A 41 -1.96 -0.64 8.95
C GLY A 41 -1.93 0.59 8.03
N PHE A 42 -2.94 1.45 8.14
CA PHE A 42 -3.01 2.71 7.38
C PHE A 42 -2.70 3.89 8.28
N THR A 43 -1.88 4.82 7.80
CA THR A 43 -1.60 6.06 8.51
C THR A 43 -2.47 7.16 7.94
N ASP A 44 -3.37 7.71 8.75
CA ASP A 44 -4.10 8.95 8.43
C ASP A 44 -3.61 10.05 9.38
N VAL A 45 -4.49 10.62 10.21
CA VAL A 45 -4.10 11.45 11.36
C VAL A 45 -3.38 10.59 12.42
N ALA A 46 -3.83 9.35 12.59
CA ALA A 46 -3.23 8.35 13.46
C ALA A 46 -3.02 7.03 12.72
N PHE A 47 -2.14 6.19 13.25
CA PHE A 47 -1.88 4.86 12.69
C PHE A 47 -2.98 3.87 13.08
N MET A 48 -3.71 3.37 12.09
CA MET A 48 -4.77 2.37 12.25
C MET A 48 -4.24 0.98 11.85
N LYS A 49 -3.88 0.17 12.85
CA LYS A 49 -3.40 -1.20 12.64
C LYS A 49 -4.52 -2.10 12.11
N TRP A 50 -4.18 -2.99 11.16
CA TRP A 50 -5.14 -3.97 10.65
C TRP A 50 -5.49 -5.03 11.69
N ALA A 51 -6.77 -5.41 11.69
CA ALA A 51 -7.25 -6.57 12.43
C ALA A 51 -6.50 -7.83 12.00
N GLN A 52 -5.90 -8.51 12.98
CA GLN A 52 -5.17 -9.75 12.77
C GLN A 52 -6.09 -10.85 12.23
N THR A 53 -5.53 -11.73 11.43
CA THR A 53 -6.26 -12.86 10.84
C THR A 53 -6.24 -14.07 11.77
N ASN A 54 -7.41 -14.62 12.06
CA ASN A 54 -7.56 -15.89 12.78
C ASN A 54 -7.53 -17.10 11.85
N ASN A 55 -7.30 -16.89 10.54
CA ASN A 55 -7.22 -17.96 9.56
C ASN A 55 -5.87 -18.70 9.68
N PRO A 56 -5.84 -19.99 10.05
CA PRO A 56 -4.60 -20.76 10.16
C PRO A 56 -3.92 -21.05 8.81
N LEU A 57 -4.60 -20.77 7.69
CA LEU A 57 -4.02 -20.81 6.34
C LEU A 57 -3.28 -19.52 5.96
N ALA A 58 -3.45 -18.45 6.75
CA ALA A 58 -2.74 -17.21 6.54
C ALA A 58 -1.27 -17.33 6.96
N GLY A 59 -0.42 -16.54 6.33
CA GLY A 59 0.99 -16.41 6.72
C GLY A 59 1.16 -15.56 7.98
N LYS A 60 2.42 -15.31 8.34
CA LYS A 60 2.79 -14.47 9.50
C LYS A 60 2.24 -13.04 9.41
N HIS A 61 2.16 -12.49 8.19
CA HIS A 61 1.71 -11.13 7.94
C HIS A 61 0.32 -11.12 7.29
N THR A 62 -0.59 -10.33 7.87
CA THR A 62 -1.94 -10.12 7.33
C THR A 62 -1.84 -9.49 5.94
N MET A 63 -2.63 -10.00 4.97
CA MET A 63 -2.67 -9.54 3.57
C MET A 63 -1.36 -9.69 2.75
N TYR A 64 -0.34 -10.37 3.27
CA TYR A 64 0.98 -10.44 2.62
C TYR A 64 1.35 -11.82 2.05
N LYS A 65 0.38 -12.73 1.82
CA LYS A 65 0.71 -14.11 1.41
C LYS A 65 1.50 -14.16 0.10
N SER A 66 1.02 -13.49 -0.95
CA SER A 66 1.73 -13.38 -2.24
C SER A 66 2.33 -12.00 -2.46
N GLY A 67 1.93 -11.00 -1.67
CA GLY A 67 2.27 -9.59 -1.86
C GLY A 67 1.63 -8.94 -3.09
N ASN A 68 0.76 -9.64 -3.82
CA ASN A 68 0.12 -9.13 -5.04
C ASN A 68 -0.63 -7.82 -4.77
N LEU A 69 -1.39 -7.77 -3.67
CA LEU A 69 -2.17 -6.59 -3.32
C LEU A 69 -1.30 -5.35 -3.06
N MET A 70 -0.12 -5.52 -2.46
CA MET A 70 0.86 -4.43 -2.31
C MET A 70 1.47 -4.04 -3.67
N ARG A 71 1.88 -5.03 -4.47
CA ARG A 71 2.51 -4.77 -5.78
C ARG A 71 1.54 -4.17 -6.80
N GLY A 72 0.25 -4.47 -6.67
CA GLY A 72 -0.83 -3.95 -7.49
C GLY A 72 -1.07 -2.46 -7.31
N VAL A 73 -0.53 -1.83 -6.26
CA VAL A 73 -0.57 -0.37 -6.10
C VAL A 73 0.39 0.30 -7.07
N HIS A 74 -0.16 1.09 -7.99
CA HIS A 74 0.62 1.83 -8.99
C HIS A 74 -0.08 3.13 -9.39
N LYS A 75 0.72 4.05 -9.92
CA LYS A 75 0.20 5.28 -10.55
C LYS A 75 -0.42 4.92 -11.89
N GLU A 76 -1.65 5.37 -12.12
CA GLU A 76 -2.35 5.23 -13.40
C GLU A 76 -2.12 6.48 -14.26
N SER A 77 -2.27 7.66 -13.67
CA SER A 77 -2.00 8.93 -14.33
C SER A 77 -1.42 9.96 -13.37
N ALA A 78 -0.54 10.82 -13.87
CA ALA A 78 0.06 11.91 -13.12
C ALA A 78 0.06 13.16 -14.01
N THR A 79 -0.97 13.97 -13.86
CA THR A 79 -1.10 15.28 -14.51
C THR A 79 -0.91 16.37 -13.47
N ILE A 80 -0.70 17.61 -13.92
CA ILE A 80 -0.52 18.75 -13.03
C ILE A 80 -1.75 18.97 -12.14
N SER A 81 -2.95 18.75 -12.67
CA SER A 81 -4.20 18.95 -11.94
C SER A 81 -4.65 17.73 -11.15
N LYS A 82 -4.24 16.53 -11.56
CA LYS A 82 -4.75 15.27 -11.00
C LYS A 82 -3.70 14.17 -11.04
N VAL A 83 -3.53 13.52 -9.89
CA VAL A 83 -2.79 12.27 -9.75
C VAL A 83 -3.78 11.16 -9.42
N VAL A 84 -3.67 10.03 -10.12
CA VAL A 84 -4.51 8.85 -9.92
C VAL A 84 -3.64 7.65 -9.60
N VAL A 85 -3.91 7.05 -8.45
CA VAL A 85 -3.24 5.84 -7.97
C VAL A 85 -4.29 4.78 -7.75
N VAL A 86 -4.07 3.59 -8.31
CA VAL A 86 -5.07 2.52 -8.35
C VAL A 86 -4.48 1.20 -7.88
N ASN A 87 -5.37 0.23 -7.67
CA ASN A 87 -5.03 -1.15 -7.43
C ASN A 87 -5.92 -2.05 -8.31
N ASN A 88 -5.30 -2.89 -9.15
CA ASN A 88 -6.03 -3.70 -10.13
C ASN A 88 -6.46 -5.07 -9.57
N GLU A 89 -6.18 -5.37 -8.30
CA GLU A 89 -6.60 -6.62 -7.70
C GLU A 89 -8.12 -6.64 -7.47
N PRO A 90 -8.86 -7.67 -7.95
CA PRO A 90 -10.33 -7.72 -7.83
C PRO A 90 -10.86 -7.66 -6.39
N HIS A 91 -10.01 -8.02 -5.42
CA HIS A 91 -10.32 -8.06 -4.00
C HIS A 91 -9.75 -6.86 -3.24
N ALA A 92 -9.20 -5.86 -3.93
CA ALA A 92 -8.64 -4.66 -3.32
C ALA A 92 -9.70 -3.86 -2.56
N ASP A 93 -10.84 -3.59 -3.21
CA ASP A 93 -11.89 -2.76 -2.62
C ASP A 93 -12.46 -3.39 -1.35
N ILE A 94 -12.87 -4.65 -1.39
CA ILE A 94 -13.44 -5.31 -0.20
C ILE A 94 -12.45 -5.42 0.96
N HIS A 95 -11.14 -5.44 0.69
CA HIS A 95 -10.15 -5.32 1.76
C HIS A 95 -10.01 -3.89 2.26
N ASN A 96 -9.96 -2.90 1.37
CA ASN A 96 -9.77 -1.51 1.72
C ASN A 96 -10.95 -0.92 2.49
N SER A 97 -12.16 -1.23 2.04
CA SER A 97 -13.44 -0.71 2.52
C SER A 97 -14.06 -1.62 3.58
N GLY A 98 -13.72 -2.91 3.58
CA GLY A 98 -14.46 -3.94 4.30
C GLY A 98 -15.74 -4.32 3.58
N GLY A 99 -16.45 -5.33 4.08
CA GLY A 99 -17.73 -5.70 3.48
C GLY A 99 -18.17 -7.12 3.82
N THR A 100 -19.05 -7.67 2.99
CA THR A 100 -19.52 -9.04 3.12
C THR A 100 -19.45 -9.78 1.80
N ILE A 101 -19.02 -11.04 1.84
CA ILE A 101 -19.11 -11.95 0.68
C ILE A 101 -20.19 -13.00 0.92
N THR A 102 -20.82 -13.46 -0.15
CA THR A 102 -21.81 -14.53 -0.10
C THR A 102 -21.14 -15.87 -0.33
N VAL A 103 -21.41 -16.86 0.51
CA VAL A 103 -20.90 -18.23 0.34
C VAL A 103 -21.51 -18.86 -0.90
N THR A 104 -20.65 -19.31 -1.82
CA THR A 104 -21.05 -20.01 -3.04
C THR A 104 -20.76 -21.51 -2.94
N ALA A 105 -21.43 -22.31 -3.78
CA ALA A 105 -21.13 -23.74 -3.88
C ALA A 105 -19.68 -24.01 -4.32
N GLN A 106 -19.11 -23.15 -5.18
CA GLN A 106 -17.72 -23.24 -5.62
C GLN A 106 -16.74 -23.03 -4.45
N MET A 107 -17.01 -22.07 -3.56
CA MET A 107 -16.22 -21.87 -2.35
C MET A 107 -16.21 -23.12 -1.47
N LYS A 108 -17.37 -23.77 -1.29
CA LYS A 108 -17.44 -25.02 -0.51
C LYS A 108 -16.60 -26.13 -1.13
N LYS A 109 -16.70 -26.33 -2.45
CA LYS A 109 -15.87 -27.30 -3.19
C LYS A 109 -14.38 -27.00 -3.03
N PHE A 110 -13.98 -25.73 -3.13
CA PHE A 110 -12.61 -25.31 -2.89
C PHE A 110 -12.12 -25.68 -1.48
N PHE A 111 -12.91 -25.39 -0.45
CA PHE A 111 -12.52 -25.70 0.92
C PHE A 111 -12.52 -27.21 1.21
N TRP A 112 -13.38 -28.01 0.57
CA TRP A 112 -13.29 -29.47 0.61
C TRP A 112 -11.99 -29.99 0.00
N ALA A 113 -11.62 -29.51 -1.19
CA ALA A 113 -10.34 -29.87 -1.81
C ALA A 113 -9.16 -29.50 -0.89
N LYS A 114 -9.19 -28.32 -0.27
CA LYS A 114 -8.18 -27.91 0.71
C LYS A 114 -8.17 -28.76 1.97
N TYR A 115 -9.32 -29.24 2.45
CA TYR A 115 -9.40 -30.14 3.60
C TYR A 115 -8.65 -31.44 3.32
N TYR A 116 -8.96 -32.12 2.21
CA TYR A 116 -8.29 -33.37 1.84
C TYR A 116 -6.79 -33.17 1.59
N GLU A 117 -6.40 -32.03 0.99
CA GLU A 117 -4.98 -31.65 0.84
C GLU A 117 -4.26 -31.54 2.19
N GLN A 118 -4.90 -30.99 3.23
CA GLN A 118 -4.27 -30.91 4.56
C GLN A 118 -4.21 -32.28 5.22
N VAL A 119 -5.30 -33.06 5.18
CA VAL A 119 -5.35 -34.40 5.79
C VAL A 119 -4.29 -35.33 5.18
N GLY A 120 -4.07 -35.27 3.86
CA GLY A 120 -3.04 -36.04 3.19
C GLY A 120 -1.60 -35.70 3.58
N LYS A 121 -1.36 -34.60 4.31
CA LYS A 121 -0.02 -34.20 4.81
C LYS A 121 0.25 -34.68 6.23
N VAL A 122 -0.73 -35.29 6.90
CA VAL A 122 -0.57 -35.77 8.28
C VAL A 122 0.36 -36.99 8.28
N THR A 123 1.39 -36.95 9.13
CA THR A 123 2.34 -38.06 9.26
C THR A 123 1.97 -39.00 10.40
N THR A 124 2.23 -40.29 10.23
CA THR A 124 2.04 -41.32 11.27
C THR A 124 3.36 -41.64 11.98
N ASN A 125 3.26 -42.18 13.18
CA ASN A 125 4.40 -42.73 13.90
C ASN A 125 4.70 -44.17 13.41
N LYS A 126 5.76 -44.78 13.95
CA LYS A 126 6.15 -46.17 13.60
C LYS A 126 5.04 -47.20 13.90
N GLN A 127 4.12 -46.87 14.80
CA GLN A 127 2.97 -47.68 15.21
C GLN A 127 1.70 -47.40 14.38
N GLY A 128 1.80 -46.60 13.31
CA GLY A 128 0.67 -46.28 12.42
C GLY A 128 -0.32 -45.25 12.98
N ALA A 129 -0.17 -44.79 14.22
CA ALA A 129 -1.00 -43.75 14.80
C ALA A 129 -0.55 -42.35 14.34
N VAL A 130 -1.48 -41.39 14.27
CA VAL A 130 -1.14 -40.01 13.93
C VAL A 130 -0.16 -39.43 14.95
N SER A 131 0.97 -38.90 14.48
CA SER A 131 1.97 -38.31 15.38
C SER A 131 1.42 -37.03 16.03
N LEU A 132 1.56 -36.87 17.35
CA LEU A 132 1.05 -35.71 18.11
C LEU A 132 1.99 -34.48 18.10
N ASN A 133 2.90 -34.43 17.13
CA ASN A 133 3.89 -33.36 17.00
C ASN A 133 3.25 -32.01 16.61
N LYS A 134 4.00 -30.91 16.79
CA LYS A 134 3.55 -29.54 16.50
C LYS A 134 3.09 -29.36 15.05
N THR A 135 3.76 -30.03 14.10
CA THR A 135 3.45 -29.96 12.66
C THR A 135 2.09 -30.55 12.37
N ASN A 136 1.80 -31.76 12.85
CA ASN A 136 0.51 -32.42 12.68
C ASN A 136 -0.61 -31.67 13.39
N ARG A 137 -0.36 -31.08 14.57
CA ARG A 137 -1.35 -30.19 15.22
C ARG A 137 -1.69 -28.98 14.34
N ALA A 138 -0.69 -28.35 13.74
CA ALA A 138 -0.90 -27.22 12.83
C ALA A 138 -1.64 -27.64 11.54
N ILE A 139 -1.30 -28.79 10.97
CA ILE A 139 -2.01 -29.38 9.82
C ILE A 139 -3.47 -29.68 10.19
N GLY A 140 -3.71 -30.28 11.35
CA GLY A 140 -5.04 -30.55 11.89
C GLY A 140 -5.87 -29.28 12.06
N ALA A 141 -5.28 -28.21 12.62
CA ALA A 141 -5.96 -26.92 12.76
C ALA A 141 -6.36 -26.31 11.40
N LYS A 142 -5.48 -26.41 10.39
CA LYS A 142 -5.75 -25.98 9.01
C LYS A 142 -6.86 -26.83 8.38
N ALA A 143 -6.81 -28.15 8.54
CA ALA A 143 -7.84 -29.05 8.06
C ALA A 143 -9.21 -28.72 8.68
N MET A 144 -9.28 -28.57 10.00
CA MET A 144 -10.51 -28.22 10.71
C MET A 144 -11.07 -26.86 10.28
N PHE A 145 -10.21 -25.88 10.03
CA PHE A 145 -10.64 -24.61 9.43
C PHE A 145 -11.28 -24.82 8.05
N CYS A 146 -10.62 -25.54 7.14
CA CYS A 146 -11.15 -25.84 5.82
C CYS A 146 -12.51 -26.57 5.91
N LYS A 147 -12.63 -27.57 6.79
CA LYS A 147 -13.88 -28.31 7.01
C LYS A 147 -15.01 -27.38 7.45
N ARG A 148 -14.76 -26.47 8.41
CA ARG A 148 -15.76 -25.48 8.86
C ARG A 148 -16.23 -24.59 7.70
N MET A 149 -15.30 -24.09 6.88
CA MET A 149 -15.62 -23.26 5.73
C MET A 149 -16.41 -24.05 4.65
N ALA A 150 -16.06 -25.32 4.43
CA ALA A 150 -16.73 -26.19 3.48
C ALA A 150 -18.16 -26.58 3.90
N LEU A 151 -18.46 -26.54 5.20
CA LEU A 151 -19.77 -26.84 5.76
C LEU A 151 -20.70 -25.62 5.84
N MET A 152 -20.20 -24.41 5.55
CA MET A 152 -21.05 -23.21 5.58
C MET A 152 -22.25 -23.34 4.61
N PRO A 153 -23.44 -22.84 4.99
CA PRO A 153 -24.59 -22.84 4.10
C PRO A 153 -24.38 -21.89 2.92
N VAL A 154 -24.73 -22.34 1.72
CA VAL A 154 -24.69 -21.50 0.51
C VAL A 154 -25.68 -20.35 0.70
N GLY A 155 -25.31 -19.14 0.29
CA GLY A 155 -26.10 -17.93 0.51
C GLY A 155 -25.81 -17.19 1.83
N SER A 156 -25.15 -17.84 2.80
CA SER A 156 -24.72 -17.16 4.03
C SER A 156 -23.66 -16.09 3.75
N LYS A 157 -23.56 -15.10 4.64
CA LYS A 157 -22.64 -13.96 4.51
C LYS A 157 -21.42 -14.14 5.40
N ILE A 158 -20.24 -13.87 4.85
CA ILE A 158 -18.98 -13.79 5.60
C ILE A 158 -18.58 -12.32 5.68
N LYS A 159 -18.38 -11.82 6.90
CA LYS A 159 -17.90 -10.46 7.14
C LYS A 159 -16.39 -10.37 6.94
N ILE A 160 -15.96 -9.46 6.08
CA ILE A 160 -14.57 -9.09 5.86
C ILE A 160 -14.31 -7.77 6.60
N PRO A 161 -13.39 -7.74 7.57
CA PRO A 161 -13.09 -6.50 8.28
C PRO A 161 -12.32 -5.55 7.37
N LYS A 162 -12.58 -4.25 7.57
CA LYS A 162 -11.88 -3.16 6.88
C LYS A 162 -10.39 -3.19 7.21
N ARG A 163 -9.56 -3.23 6.17
CA ARG A 163 -8.10 -3.16 6.22
C ARG A 163 -7.66 -2.14 5.18
N GLN A 164 -7.92 -0.88 5.51
CA GLN A 164 -7.58 0.24 4.64
C GLN A 164 -6.08 0.24 4.37
N PHE A 165 -5.70 0.45 3.12
CA PHE A 165 -4.30 0.57 2.69
C PHE A 165 -4.13 1.68 1.66
N MET A 166 -5.23 2.15 1.07
CA MET A 166 -5.32 3.28 0.16
C MET A 166 -6.49 4.17 0.54
N GLY A 167 -6.34 5.47 0.31
CA GLY A 167 -7.38 6.47 0.54
C GLY A 167 -6.80 7.80 0.95
N ASN A 168 -7.69 8.72 1.32
CA ASN A 168 -7.30 10.04 1.82
C ASN A 168 -6.52 9.90 3.13
N SER A 169 -5.43 10.66 3.26
CA SER A 169 -4.58 10.65 4.43
C SER A 169 -4.02 12.05 4.71
N ALA A 170 -4.21 12.54 5.93
CA ALA A 170 -3.60 13.78 6.40
C ALA A 170 -2.07 13.67 6.48
N ALA A 171 -1.55 12.50 6.87
CA ALA A 171 -0.11 12.25 6.88
C ALA A 171 0.51 12.35 5.48
N LEU A 172 -0.16 11.80 4.46
CA LEU A 172 0.31 11.90 3.08
C LEU A 172 0.37 13.37 2.61
N MET A 173 -0.63 14.18 2.95
CA MET A 173 -0.60 15.61 2.59
C MET A 173 0.55 16.35 3.28
N LYS A 174 0.81 16.04 4.56
CA LYS A 174 1.95 16.60 5.30
C LYS A 174 3.30 16.23 4.68
N ASP A 175 3.42 15.02 4.15
CA ASP A 175 4.62 14.58 3.44
C ASP A 175 4.84 15.41 2.16
N PHE A 176 3.77 15.75 1.44
CA PHE A 176 3.85 16.63 0.26
C PHE A 176 4.26 18.05 0.61
N ASP A 177 3.68 18.63 1.67
CA ASP A 177 4.04 19.97 2.14
C ASP A 177 5.52 20.03 2.54
N SER A 178 5.98 19.00 3.25
CA SER A 178 7.37 18.87 3.69
C SER A 178 8.34 18.76 2.50
N TRP A 179 7.97 17.99 1.48
CA TRP A 179 8.74 17.91 0.24
C TRP A 179 8.77 19.25 -0.50
N PHE A 180 7.64 19.92 -0.62
CA PHE A 180 7.54 21.19 -1.34
C PHE A 180 8.41 22.27 -0.67
N ALA A 181 8.31 22.42 0.66
CA ALA A 181 9.13 23.36 1.41
C ALA A 181 10.63 23.08 1.23
N ASN A 182 11.04 21.81 1.29
CA ASN A 182 12.44 21.43 1.05
C ASN A 182 12.89 21.70 -0.39
N THR A 183 12.01 21.49 -1.37
CA THR A 183 12.33 21.73 -2.78
C THR A 183 12.52 23.22 -3.04
N VAL A 184 11.65 24.08 -2.49
CA VAL A 184 11.81 25.54 -2.55
C VAL A 184 13.14 25.96 -1.90
N ARG A 185 13.43 25.46 -0.69
CA ARG A 185 14.67 25.75 0.03
C ARG A 185 15.94 25.40 -0.75
N THR A 186 15.91 24.28 -1.47
CA THR A 186 17.09 23.75 -2.18
C THR A 186 17.26 24.31 -3.58
N GLN A 187 16.18 24.59 -4.30
CA GLN A 187 16.24 25.03 -5.69
C GLN A 187 16.10 26.55 -5.86
N VAL A 188 15.40 27.22 -4.94
CA VAL A 188 15.04 28.64 -5.08
C VAL A 188 15.92 29.53 -4.19
N GLU A 189 16.10 29.21 -2.90
CA GLU A 189 16.87 30.06 -1.98
C GLU A 189 18.33 30.35 -2.39
N PRO A 190 19.10 29.40 -2.96
CA PRO A 190 20.47 29.68 -3.40
C PRO A 190 20.58 30.78 -4.46
N GLN A 191 19.50 31.02 -5.22
CA GLN A 191 19.46 32.07 -6.24
C GLN A 191 19.33 33.47 -5.64
N PHE A 192 18.87 33.60 -4.40
CA PHE A 192 18.72 34.88 -3.70
C PHE A 192 19.97 35.29 -2.90
N ASN A 193 20.87 34.36 -2.61
CA ASN A 193 22.09 34.63 -1.83
C ASN A 193 23.30 35.08 -2.67
N ASN A 194 23.11 35.33 -3.98
CA ASN A 194 24.19 35.74 -4.88
C ASN A 194 23.88 36.96 -5.78
N PRO A 195 23.22 38.06 -5.32
CA PRO A 195 22.97 39.19 -6.19
C PRO A 195 24.13 40.22 -6.10
N THR A 196 25.04 40.22 -7.06
CA THR A 196 25.86 41.41 -7.32
C THR A 196 25.02 42.37 -8.17
N VAL A 197 24.35 43.33 -7.53
CA VAL A 197 23.61 44.39 -8.21
C VAL A 197 24.46 45.66 -8.21
N ASN A 198 25.13 45.95 -9.33
CA ASN A 198 25.79 47.24 -9.53
C ASN A 198 24.81 48.18 -10.26
N ILE A 199 24.38 49.24 -9.55
CA ILE A 199 23.60 50.33 -10.13
C ILE A 199 24.59 51.45 -10.45
N THR A 200 24.83 51.74 -11.73
CA THR A 200 25.58 52.93 -12.14
C THR A 200 24.61 53.96 -12.69
N VAL A 201 24.58 55.13 -12.06
CA VAL A 201 23.92 56.33 -12.59
C VAL A 201 24.91 57.00 -13.53
N THR A 202 24.50 57.29 -14.76
CA THR A 202 25.29 58.11 -15.69
C THR A 202 25.02 59.57 -15.34
N ASP A 203 26.04 60.30 -14.91
CA ASP A 203 25.92 61.75 -14.73
C ASP A 203 25.61 62.42 -16.08
N ILE A 204 24.67 63.37 -16.06
CA ILE A 204 24.15 64.13 -17.20
C ILE A 204 25.19 65.14 -17.70
#